data_AF-A0A9E1PAY7-F1
#
_entry.id   AF-A0A9E1PAY7-F1
#
_cell.length_a   1.000
_cell.length_b   1.000
_cell.length_c   1.000
_cell.angle_alpha   90.00
_cell.angle_beta   90.00
_cell.angle_gamma   90.00
#
_symmetry.space_group_name_H-M   'P 1'
#
loop_
_entity.id
_entity.type
_entity.pdbx_description
1 polymer ?
#
loop_
_entity_poly.entity_id
_entity_poly.type
_entity_poly.pdbx_seq_one_letter_code
_entity_poly.pdbx_strand_id
1 'polypeptide(L)'
;MATIDWIIVGLYVLSAIGIGAWFTKRASKGTSDFFVAGRSLGWFVAGTSIVATTFAADTPVFVAGMTRTTGISANWFWWSVLIGQVATATIFARLWRRTEILTDVEFVQLRYGAGPVTTALRIFKSFFQGIGVNCVVMAAVTLAMVKITTTLLGIEDQHIWIVLIILASVGLLYSAMSGLYGVVYTDIVQFCLAMAGSIGLAIIAYLDASDGEGMMAKLTASTEFKPELLQFFPRFDEVSWPLFTFVIYIMMLWWASAPGKGYSVQRLLATKTERDAKLAFLWYAFLHYVLRPWPWIVVGLLSLIYFPTVEDAETVFPLMIDRFLPAGLKGIMVAAMLAAFMSTIDTHLNWGASYIVNDVYEPYIVPNASSRHYVWVARIAMVVIMIAAVIATTLITSILGAFMFLGVFFAGIGTVMIARWFWWRVNAFTELVAIVATIIIAAAVLIWIPDVTVDDVKTNKFGLRVLVTTFAVLAIWIPVAFITSTAPDKPTIAFHNKMKIGGKGWNKISKVPAELTAGIYEWILVMALLLCILLGTGKLLFHEWIMGGVLIGAAAILFLPFLKVLSRARES
;
A
#
# COMPACT_ATOMS: atom_id res chain seq x y z
N MET A 1 -25.72 -7.26 -16.88
CA MET A 1 -25.46 -5.83 -17.18
C MET A 1 -26.17 -5.42 -18.46
N ALA A 2 -26.61 -4.16 -18.56
CA ALA A 2 -27.29 -3.61 -19.73
C ALA A 2 -26.29 -3.11 -20.79
N THR A 3 -26.74 -2.88 -22.02
CA THR A 3 -25.89 -2.39 -23.12
C THR A 3 -25.18 -1.07 -22.78
N ILE A 4 -25.88 -0.16 -22.10
CA ILE A 4 -25.29 1.13 -21.66
C ILE A 4 -24.10 0.93 -20.72
N ASP A 5 -24.13 -0.10 -19.88
CA ASP A 5 -23.03 -0.38 -18.97
C ASP A 5 -21.76 -0.78 -19.73
N TRP A 6 -21.91 -1.63 -20.74
CA TRP A 6 -20.80 -2.06 -21.60
C TRP A 6 -20.21 -0.93 -22.43
N ILE A 7 -21.05 0.00 -22.91
CA ILE A 7 -20.59 1.21 -23.61
C ILE A 7 -19.72 2.05 -22.68
N ILE A 8 -20.13 2.24 -21.42
CA ILE A 8 -19.36 3.01 -20.42
C ILE A 8 -18.00 2.35 -20.14
N VAL A 9 -17.97 1.03 -19.94
CA VAL A 9 -16.72 0.29 -19.74
C VAL A 9 -15.81 0.40 -20.96
N GLY A 10 -16.35 0.24 -22.17
CA GLY A 10 -15.60 0.39 -23.42
C GLY A 10 -15.01 1.80 -23.60
N LEU A 11 -15.80 2.85 -23.34
CA LEU A 11 -15.35 4.23 -23.38
C LEU A 11 -14.23 4.50 -22.37
N TYR A 12 -14.34 3.96 -21.15
CA TYR A 12 -13.28 4.04 -20.16
C TYR A 12 -11.98 3.41 -20.66
N VAL A 13 -12.02 2.17 -21.16
CA VAL A 13 -10.83 1.47 -21.66
C VAL A 13 -10.18 2.24 -22.81
N LEU A 14 -10.97 2.75 -23.76
CA LEU A 14 -10.48 3.57 -24.86
C LEU A 14 -9.83 4.86 -24.36
N SER A 15 -10.41 5.52 -23.36
CA SER A 15 -9.86 6.73 -22.76
C SER A 15 -8.51 6.48 -22.08
N ALA A 16 -8.37 5.37 -21.36
CA ALA A 16 -7.12 4.99 -20.70
C ALA A 16 -6.02 4.71 -21.73
N ILE A 17 -6.33 3.94 -22.79
CA ILE A 17 -5.40 3.69 -23.89
C ILE A 17 -5.00 5.00 -24.58
N GLY A 18 -5.96 5.91 -24.80
CA GLY A 18 -5.72 7.22 -25.41
C GLY A 18 -4.75 8.09 -24.60
N ILE A 19 -4.93 8.18 -23.28
CA ILE A 19 -4.02 8.91 -22.38
C ILE A 19 -2.63 8.26 -22.41
N GLY A 20 -2.56 6.92 -22.35
CA GLY A 20 -1.29 6.19 -22.41
C GLY A 20 -0.49 6.46 -23.68
N ALA A 21 -1.17 6.40 -24.83
CA ALA A 21 -0.59 6.69 -26.14
C ALA A 21 -0.10 8.14 -26.27
N TRP A 22 -0.81 9.09 -25.66
CA TRP A 22 -0.42 10.51 -25.68
C TRP A 22 0.92 10.75 -24.96
N PHE A 23 1.17 10.05 -23.85
CA PHE A 23 2.40 10.21 -23.06
C PHE A 23 3.60 9.39 -23.58
N THR A 24 3.41 8.44 -24.50
CA THR A 24 4.48 7.57 -25.02
C THR A 24 5.68 8.35 -25.57
N LYS A 25 5.44 9.43 -26.32
CA LYS A 25 6.53 10.26 -26.88
C LYS A 25 7.36 10.95 -25.80
N ARG A 26 6.74 11.32 -24.68
CA ARG A 26 7.42 11.98 -23.55
C ARG A 26 8.18 10.97 -22.70
N ALA A 27 7.58 9.81 -22.43
CA ALA A 27 8.19 8.73 -21.66
C ALA A 27 9.40 8.08 -22.36
N SER A 28 9.45 8.12 -23.69
CA SER A 28 10.51 7.47 -24.49
C SER A 28 11.79 8.32 -24.66
N LYS A 29 11.91 9.48 -24.00
CA LYS A 29 13.07 10.37 -24.13
C LYS A 29 14.31 9.89 -23.37
N GLY A 30 14.14 9.13 -22.28
CA GLY A 30 15.23 8.61 -21.45
C GLY A 30 14.73 7.75 -20.28
N THR A 31 15.63 7.05 -19.61
CA THR A 31 15.30 6.19 -18.44
C THR A 31 14.74 6.99 -17.27
N SER A 32 15.24 8.20 -17.01
CA SER A 32 14.68 9.10 -15.99
C SER A 32 13.28 9.60 -16.34
N ASP A 33 12.97 9.81 -17.62
CA ASP A 33 11.61 10.18 -18.06
C ASP A 33 10.66 8.99 -17.93
N PHE A 34 11.14 7.77 -18.21
CA PHE A 34 10.34 6.56 -18.14
C PHE A 34 10.03 6.11 -16.70
N PHE A 35 11.01 6.15 -15.79
CA PHE A 35 10.87 5.58 -14.43
C PHE A 35 10.58 6.59 -13.32
N VAL A 36 10.96 7.86 -13.47
CA VAL A 36 10.74 8.91 -12.45
C VAL A 36 10.11 10.19 -13.02
N ALA A 37 9.50 10.11 -14.21
CA ALA A 37 8.79 11.22 -14.85
C ALA A 37 9.60 12.54 -14.89
N GLY A 38 10.92 12.43 -15.15
CA GLY A 38 11.83 13.56 -15.19
C GLY A 38 11.89 14.39 -13.89
N ARG A 39 11.48 13.81 -12.75
CA ARG A 39 11.40 14.46 -11.44
C ARG A 39 10.58 15.76 -11.44
N SER A 40 9.47 15.74 -12.19
CA SER A 40 8.66 16.93 -12.46
C SER A 40 7.28 16.91 -11.80
N LEU A 41 6.98 15.92 -10.97
CA LEU A 41 5.65 15.77 -10.39
C LEU A 41 5.42 16.76 -9.24
N GLY A 42 4.28 17.46 -9.29
CA GLY A 42 3.80 18.24 -8.16
C GLY A 42 3.20 17.32 -7.08
N TRP A 43 3.17 17.79 -5.83
CA TRP A 43 2.70 17.01 -4.69
C TRP A 43 1.30 16.39 -4.88
N PHE A 44 0.37 17.12 -5.48
CA PHE A 44 -1.01 16.66 -5.69
C PHE A 44 -1.06 15.44 -6.62
N VAL A 45 -0.32 15.49 -7.74
CA VAL A 45 -0.25 14.39 -8.72
C VAL A 45 0.42 13.18 -8.10
N ALA A 46 1.57 13.36 -7.45
CA ALA A 46 2.31 12.27 -6.83
C ALA A 46 1.50 11.60 -5.69
N GLY A 47 0.92 12.38 -4.78
CA GLY A 47 0.12 11.86 -3.67
C GLY A 47 -1.16 11.16 -4.12
N THR A 48 -1.84 11.72 -5.14
CA THR A 48 -3.03 11.10 -5.74
C THR A 48 -2.69 9.79 -6.42
N SER A 49 -1.56 9.72 -7.14
CA SER A 49 -1.07 8.46 -7.73
C SER A 49 -0.80 7.40 -6.67
N ILE A 50 -0.14 7.73 -5.55
CA ILE A 50 0.12 6.76 -4.48
C ILE A 50 -1.21 6.22 -3.93
N VAL A 51 -2.22 7.08 -3.68
CA VAL A 51 -3.50 6.60 -3.15
C VAL A 51 -4.29 5.81 -4.20
N ALA A 52 -4.23 6.19 -5.48
CA ALA A 52 -4.85 5.46 -6.59
C ALA A 52 -4.32 4.01 -6.65
N THR A 53 -2.99 3.85 -6.65
CA THR A 53 -2.35 2.53 -6.64
C THR A 53 -2.83 1.68 -5.46
N THR A 54 -2.94 2.28 -4.28
CA THR A 54 -3.39 1.57 -3.07
C THR A 54 -4.88 1.31 -3.03
N PHE A 55 -5.71 2.05 -3.79
CA PHE A 55 -7.15 1.83 -3.82
C PHE A 55 -7.40 0.44 -4.37
N ALA A 56 -6.81 0.12 -5.54
CA ALA A 56 -6.83 -1.19 -6.17
C ALA A 56 -8.23 -1.85 -6.26
N ALA A 57 -8.37 -2.95 -7.00
CA ALA A 57 -9.67 -3.65 -7.06
C ALA A 57 -9.94 -4.52 -5.83
N ASP A 58 -8.88 -4.93 -5.14
CA ASP A 58 -8.94 -5.85 -3.99
C ASP A 58 -9.32 -5.17 -2.69
N THR A 59 -8.90 -3.92 -2.47
CA THR A 59 -9.07 -3.27 -1.17
C THR A 59 -10.54 -3.03 -0.81
N PRO A 60 -11.43 -2.54 -1.71
CA PRO A 60 -12.86 -2.41 -1.39
C PRO A 60 -13.49 -3.76 -1.00
N VAL A 61 -13.16 -4.80 -1.76
CA VAL A 61 -13.64 -6.18 -1.58
C VAL A 61 -13.18 -6.74 -0.23
N PHE A 62 -11.89 -6.68 0.04
CA PHE A 62 -11.30 -7.17 1.28
C PHE A 62 -11.78 -6.37 2.50
N VAL A 63 -11.81 -5.04 2.44
CA VAL A 63 -12.22 -4.21 3.58
C VAL A 63 -13.69 -4.44 3.91
N ALA A 64 -14.57 -4.51 2.91
CA ALA A 64 -15.98 -4.78 3.13
C ALA A 64 -16.19 -6.18 3.75
N GLY A 65 -15.54 -7.21 3.20
CA GLY A 65 -15.62 -8.59 3.70
C GLY A 65 -15.05 -8.76 5.12
N MET A 66 -13.90 -8.16 5.40
CA MET A 66 -13.27 -8.18 6.72
C MET A 66 -14.11 -7.44 7.76
N THR A 67 -14.67 -6.27 7.40
CA THR A 67 -15.49 -5.47 8.32
C THR A 67 -16.80 -6.19 8.63
N ARG A 68 -17.41 -6.85 7.63
CA ARG A 68 -18.63 -7.63 7.83
C ARG A 68 -18.41 -8.80 8.81
N THR A 69 -17.29 -9.51 8.69
CA THR A 69 -17.04 -10.74 9.46
C THR A 69 -16.45 -10.48 10.84
N THR A 70 -15.55 -9.50 10.96
CA THR A 70 -14.73 -9.25 12.16
C THR A 70 -15.00 -7.87 12.79
N GLY A 71 -15.71 -6.98 12.08
CA GLY A 71 -16.08 -5.66 12.57
C GLY A 71 -15.08 -4.56 12.23
N ILE A 72 -15.39 -3.35 12.69
CA ILE A 72 -14.60 -2.14 12.48
C ILE A 72 -13.17 -2.32 13.03
N SER A 73 -13.02 -2.92 14.22
CA SER A 73 -11.73 -3.13 14.88
C SER A 73 -10.71 -3.91 14.03
N ALA A 74 -11.16 -4.77 13.12
CA ALA A 74 -10.29 -5.53 12.23
C ALA A 74 -9.47 -4.63 11.28
N ASN A 75 -9.96 -3.43 11.00
CA ASN A 75 -9.28 -2.45 10.16
C ASN A 75 -7.97 -1.94 10.79
N TRP A 76 -7.71 -2.18 12.09
CA TRP A 76 -6.39 -1.96 12.68
C TRP A 76 -5.26 -2.73 12.01
N PHE A 77 -5.58 -3.82 11.28
CA PHE A 77 -4.62 -4.51 10.42
C PHE A 77 -3.88 -3.54 9.48
N TRP A 78 -4.60 -2.60 8.88
CA TRP A 78 -4.03 -1.68 7.92
C TRP A 78 -4.02 -0.23 8.43
N TRP A 79 -4.96 0.18 9.30
CA TRP A 79 -4.91 1.47 10.01
C TRP A 79 -3.67 1.62 10.88
N SER A 80 -3.15 0.55 11.49
CA SER A 80 -1.89 0.66 12.26
C SER A 80 -0.69 1.08 11.40
N VAL A 81 -0.71 0.76 10.10
CA VAL A 81 0.33 1.14 9.13
C VAL A 81 0.38 2.67 8.95
N LEU A 82 -0.71 3.40 9.28
CA LEU A 82 -0.72 4.88 9.35
C LEU A 82 0.46 5.41 10.17
N ILE A 83 0.79 4.74 11.28
CA ILE A 83 1.88 5.13 12.17
C ILE A 83 3.19 5.22 11.38
N GLY A 84 3.50 4.20 10.59
CA GLY A 84 4.69 4.21 9.73
C GLY A 84 4.58 5.21 8.57
N GLN A 85 3.43 5.28 7.90
CA GLN A 85 3.29 6.12 6.71
C GLN A 85 3.30 7.62 7.04
N VAL A 86 2.81 8.04 8.21
CA VAL A 86 2.99 9.42 8.68
C VAL A 86 4.46 9.67 8.99
N ALA A 87 5.19 8.70 9.56
CA ALA A 87 6.64 8.82 9.72
C ALA A 87 7.35 8.95 8.36
N THR A 88 6.89 8.24 7.33
CA THR A 88 7.38 8.46 5.96
C THR A 88 7.17 9.91 5.54
N ALA A 89 5.96 10.46 5.72
CA ALA A 89 5.65 11.83 5.32
C ALA A 89 6.51 12.89 6.04
N THR A 90 6.70 12.76 7.35
CA THR A 90 7.34 13.81 8.16
C THR A 90 8.85 13.66 8.30
N ILE A 91 9.38 12.43 8.19
CA ILE A 91 10.81 12.14 8.41
C ILE A 91 11.48 11.73 7.09
N PHE A 92 10.94 10.74 6.38
CA PHE A 92 11.67 10.10 5.27
C PHE A 92 11.42 10.69 3.89
N ALA A 93 10.28 11.33 3.63
CA ALA A 93 9.89 11.76 2.28
C ALA A 93 10.89 12.75 1.68
N ARG A 94 11.34 13.71 2.49
CA ARG A 94 12.39 14.66 2.13
C ARG A 94 13.73 13.95 1.89
N LEU A 95 14.09 13.02 2.78
CA LEU A 95 15.32 12.25 2.67
C LEU A 95 15.35 11.43 1.37
N TRP A 96 14.26 10.74 1.03
CA TRP A 96 14.15 10.03 -0.23
C TRP A 96 14.37 10.96 -1.41
N ARG A 97 13.70 12.12 -1.43
CA ARG A 97 13.90 13.04 -2.55
C ARG A 97 15.34 13.53 -2.66
N ARG A 98 16.02 13.79 -1.54
CA ARG A 98 17.44 14.18 -1.47
C ARG A 98 18.42 13.13 -2.01
N THR A 99 18.01 11.86 -2.05
CA THR A 99 18.90 10.80 -2.56
C THR A 99 19.21 10.94 -4.05
N GLU A 100 18.24 11.44 -4.83
CA GLU A 100 18.28 11.58 -6.30
C GLU A 100 18.54 10.28 -7.08
N ILE A 101 18.38 9.13 -6.44
CA ILE A 101 18.42 7.81 -7.09
C ILE A 101 17.17 7.59 -7.96
N LEU A 102 17.18 6.54 -8.77
CA LEU A 102 16.02 6.13 -9.57
C LEU A 102 15.13 5.12 -8.84
N THR A 103 15.72 4.23 -8.05
CA THR A 103 14.99 3.18 -7.31
C THR A 103 15.42 3.15 -5.85
N ASP A 104 14.54 2.69 -4.96
CA ASP A 104 14.88 2.45 -3.55
C ASP A 104 15.82 1.24 -3.34
N VAL A 105 16.05 0.44 -4.38
CA VAL A 105 17.09 -0.61 -4.40
C VAL A 105 18.47 0.01 -4.66
N GLU A 106 18.57 0.99 -5.56
CA GLU A 106 19.80 1.76 -5.81
C GLU A 106 20.31 2.48 -4.54
N PHE A 107 19.43 2.74 -3.57
CA PHE A 107 19.79 3.25 -2.24
C PHE A 107 20.92 2.44 -1.59
N VAL A 108 20.95 1.12 -1.82
CA VAL A 108 21.98 0.21 -1.29
C VAL A 108 23.38 0.65 -1.72
N GLN A 109 23.53 1.05 -2.99
CA GLN A 109 24.79 1.56 -3.53
C GLN A 109 25.15 2.93 -2.93
N LEU A 110 24.16 3.82 -2.79
CA LEU A 110 24.35 5.14 -2.17
C LEU A 110 24.78 5.02 -0.70
N ARG A 111 24.20 4.09 0.05
CA ARG A 111 24.41 3.94 1.49
C ARG A 111 25.68 3.15 1.84
N TYR A 112 26.00 2.08 1.08
CA TYR A 112 27.08 1.15 1.42
C TYR A 112 28.28 1.20 0.47
N GLY A 113 28.17 1.90 -0.66
CA GLY A 113 29.24 1.97 -1.68
C GLY A 113 29.39 0.68 -2.49
N ALA A 114 30.24 0.73 -3.52
CA ALA A 114 30.47 -0.41 -4.41
C ALA A 114 31.17 -1.57 -3.69
N GLY A 115 30.73 -2.79 -3.95
CA GLY A 115 31.40 -3.99 -3.47
C GLY A 115 30.62 -5.26 -3.80
N PRO A 116 31.24 -6.46 -3.67
CA PRO A 116 30.58 -7.73 -4.02
C PRO A 116 29.30 -7.97 -3.23
N VAL A 117 29.31 -7.70 -1.92
CA VAL A 117 28.14 -7.87 -1.04
C VAL A 117 27.04 -6.85 -1.37
N THR A 118 27.41 -5.59 -1.65
CA THR A 118 26.46 -4.56 -2.09
C THR A 118 25.79 -4.98 -3.39
N THR A 119 26.55 -5.46 -4.38
CA THR A 119 26.02 -5.97 -5.65
C THR A 119 25.09 -7.16 -5.44
N ALA A 120 25.48 -8.14 -4.62
CA ALA A 120 24.64 -9.29 -4.30
C ALA A 120 23.32 -8.86 -3.63
N LEU A 121 23.38 -7.95 -2.66
CA LEU A 121 22.20 -7.39 -2.01
C LEU A 121 21.30 -6.64 -3.00
N ARG A 122 21.88 -5.83 -3.89
CA ARG A 122 21.14 -5.07 -4.90
C ARG A 122 20.38 -6.02 -5.83
N ILE A 123 21.07 -7.00 -6.42
CA ILE A 123 20.48 -8.02 -7.29
C ILE A 123 19.38 -8.80 -6.56
N PHE A 124 19.67 -9.27 -5.34
CA PHE A 124 18.72 -10.05 -4.56
C PHE A 124 17.44 -9.26 -4.26
N LYS A 125 17.55 -7.99 -3.84
CA LYS A 125 16.39 -7.13 -3.60
C LYS A 125 15.58 -6.88 -4.86
N SER A 126 16.23 -6.67 -6.01
CA SER A 126 15.54 -6.50 -7.29
C SER A 126 14.64 -7.67 -7.63
N PHE A 127 15.11 -8.91 -7.45
CA PHE A 127 14.30 -10.10 -7.72
C PHE A 127 13.25 -10.35 -6.63
N PHE A 128 13.66 -10.27 -5.35
CA PHE A 128 12.76 -10.52 -4.22
C PHE A 128 11.59 -9.53 -4.19
N GLN A 129 11.85 -8.24 -4.37
CA GLN A 129 10.83 -7.20 -4.32
C GLN A 129 10.17 -6.97 -5.68
N GLY A 130 10.96 -6.92 -6.77
CA GLY A 130 10.47 -6.58 -8.12
C GLY A 130 9.75 -7.72 -8.85
N ILE A 131 9.99 -8.97 -8.46
CA ILE A 131 9.25 -10.13 -8.96
C ILE A 131 8.44 -10.78 -7.83
N GLY A 132 9.09 -11.25 -6.76
CA GLY A 132 8.44 -12.05 -5.72
C GLY A 132 7.26 -11.33 -5.04
N VAL A 133 7.55 -10.29 -4.27
CA VAL A 133 6.52 -9.46 -3.62
C VAL A 133 5.54 -8.89 -4.64
N ASN A 134 6.07 -8.42 -5.77
CA ASN A 134 5.30 -7.77 -6.82
C ASN A 134 4.19 -8.69 -7.37
N CYS A 135 4.53 -9.94 -7.69
CA CYS A 135 3.60 -10.93 -8.22
C CYS A 135 2.52 -11.30 -7.19
N VAL A 136 2.85 -11.36 -5.89
CA VAL A 136 1.84 -11.65 -4.85
C VAL A 136 0.81 -10.53 -4.76
N VAL A 137 1.23 -9.27 -4.83
CA VAL A 137 0.29 -8.13 -4.82
C VAL A 137 -0.56 -8.11 -6.08
N MET A 138 0.06 -8.23 -7.27
CA MET A 138 -0.67 -8.29 -8.53
C MET A 138 -1.65 -9.47 -8.59
N ALA A 139 -1.28 -10.61 -8.00
CA ALA A 139 -2.15 -11.76 -7.89
C ALA A 139 -3.39 -11.46 -7.04
N ALA A 140 -3.23 -10.86 -5.85
CA ALA A 140 -4.35 -10.50 -4.99
C ALA A 140 -5.34 -9.54 -5.69
N VAL A 141 -4.80 -8.55 -6.40
CA VAL A 141 -5.57 -7.58 -7.18
C VAL A 141 -6.30 -8.23 -8.37
N THR A 142 -5.67 -9.20 -9.02
CA THR A 142 -6.28 -9.98 -10.11
C THR A 142 -7.37 -10.90 -9.58
N LEU A 143 -7.14 -11.58 -8.45
CA LEU A 143 -8.14 -12.41 -7.78
C LEU A 143 -9.39 -11.59 -7.41
N ALA A 144 -9.22 -10.37 -6.94
CA ALA A 144 -10.35 -9.48 -6.67
C ALA A 144 -11.17 -9.17 -7.92
N MET A 145 -10.51 -8.87 -9.04
CA MET A 145 -11.22 -8.67 -10.31
C MET A 145 -11.92 -9.94 -10.78
N VAL A 146 -11.33 -11.11 -10.59
CA VAL A 146 -12.03 -12.39 -10.85
C VAL A 146 -13.31 -12.43 -10.01
N LYS A 147 -13.25 -12.24 -8.69
CA LYS A 147 -14.44 -12.24 -7.81
C LYS A 147 -15.50 -11.20 -8.21
N ILE A 148 -15.07 -9.99 -8.58
CA ILE A 148 -15.98 -8.93 -9.05
C ILE A 148 -16.67 -9.36 -10.34
N THR A 149 -15.92 -9.88 -11.31
CA THR A 149 -16.46 -10.27 -12.61
C THR A 149 -17.34 -11.51 -12.52
N THR A 150 -16.98 -12.55 -11.76
CA THR A 150 -17.82 -13.74 -11.58
C THR A 150 -19.13 -13.37 -10.88
N THR A 151 -19.08 -12.51 -9.86
CA THR A 151 -20.28 -12.05 -9.12
C THR A 151 -21.20 -11.16 -9.96
N LEU A 152 -20.66 -10.16 -10.68
CA LEU A 152 -21.46 -9.18 -11.42
C LEU A 152 -21.90 -9.64 -12.82
N LEU A 153 -21.10 -10.51 -13.45
CA LEU A 153 -21.33 -10.97 -14.82
C LEU A 153 -21.86 -12.40 -14.87
N GLY A 154 -21.87 -13.13 -13.75
CA GLY A 154 -22.26 -14.54 -13.71
C GLY A 154 -21.32 -15.45 -14.50
N ILE A 155 -20.03 -15.10 -14.55
CA ILE A 155 -19.03 -15.89 -15.27
C ILE A 155 -18.76 -17.17 -14.47
N GLU A 156 -19.03 -18.32 -15.11
CA GLU A 156 -18.74 -19.64 -14.55
C GLU A 156 -17.23 -19.91 -14.45
N ASP A 157 -16.84 -20.73 -13.47
CA ASP A 157 -15.43 -21.02 -13.14
C ASP A 157 -14.59 -21.51 -14.33
N GLN A 158 -15.19 -22.29 -15.22
CA GLN A 158 -14.55 -22.82 -16.43
C GLN A 158 -14.08 -21.72 -17.41
N HIS A 159 -14.65 -20.51 -17.31
CA HIS A 159 -14.34 -19.37 -18.17
C HIS A 159 -13.40 -18.35 -17.51
N ILE A 160 -12.93 -18.57 -16.28
CA ILE A 160 -12.04 -17.64 -15.55
C ILE A 160 -10.75 -17.36 -16.34
N TRP A 161 -10.22 -18.32 -17.09
CA TRP A 161 -9.02 -18.13 -17.91
C TRP A 161 -9.18 -17.01 -18.95
N ILE A 162 -10.39 -16.83 -19.50
CA ILE A 162 -10.70 -15.75 -20.44
C ILE A 162 -10.61 -14.39 -19.72
N VAL A 163 -11.16 -14.30 -18.51
CA VAL A 163 -11.07 -13.10 -17.67
C VAL A 163 -9.61 -12.75 -17.40
N LEU A 164 -8.79 -13.74 -17.00
CA LEU A 164 -7.36 -13.53 -16.73
C LEU A 164 -6.62 -13.02 -17.96
N ILE A 165 -6.86 -13.61 -19.15
CA ILE A 165 -6.24 -13.17 -20.40
C ILE A 165 -6.63 -11.73 -20.74
N ILE A 166 -7.91 -11.38 -20.61
CA ILE A 166 -8.41 -10.03 -20.87
C ILE A 166 -7.75 -9.02 -19.91
N LEU A 167 -7.79 -9.30 -18.61
CA LEU A 167 -7.21 -8.44 -17.58
C LEU A 167 -5.70 -8.25 -17.78
N ALA A 168 -4.96 -9.33 -18.05
CA ALA A 168 -3.53 -9.28 -18.32
C ALA A 168 -3.22 -8.47 -19.58
N SER A 169 -4.00 -8.66 -20.65
CA SER A 169 -3.82 -7.95 -21.91
C SER A 169 -4.08 -6.46 -21.77
N VAL A 170 -5.20 -6.07 -21.15
CA VAL A 170 -5.58 -4.67 -20.92
C VAL A 170 -4.56 -3.98 -20.02
N GLY A 171 -4.14 -4.63 -18.93
CA GLY A 171 -3.12 -4.11 -18.03
C GLY A 171 -1.78 -3.90 -18.74
N LEU A 172 -1.30 -4.91 -19.46
CA LEU A 172 0.01 -4.87 -20.12
C LEU A 172 0.10 -3.87 -21.27
N LEU A 173 -0.92 -3.84 -22.15
CA LEU A 173 -0.92 -2.97 -23.34
C LEU A 173 -0.76 -1.51 -22.97
N TYR A 174 -1.49 -1.07 -21.94
CA TYR A 174 -1.44 0.30 -21.46
C TYR A 174 -0.12 0.62 -20.74
N SER A 175 0.31 -0.25 -19.81
CA SER A 175 1.51 -0.03 -18.97
C SER A 175 2.80 0.03 -19.78
N ALA A 176 2.94 -0.80 -20.81
CA ALA A 176 4.13 -0.85 -21.65
C ALA A 176 4.31 0.43 -22.51
N MET A 177 3.25 1.20 -22.73
CA MET A 177 3.25 2.37 -23.60
C MET A 177 3.56 3.69 -22.88
N SER A 178 3.16 3.82 -21.61
CA SER A 178 2.91 5.15 -21.03
C SER A 178 4.02 5.65 -20.08
N GLY A 179 4.82 4.73 -19.49
CA GLY A 179 5.84 5.06 -18.49
C GLY A 179 5.26 5.76 -17.25
N LEU A 180 6.09 6.19 -16.29
CA LEU A 180 5.58 6.79 -15.05
C LEU A 180 4.70 8.02 -15.30
N TYR A 181 4.98 8.83 -16.33
CA TYR A 181 4.12 9.95 -16.69
C TYR A 181 2.68 9.52 -16.99
N GLY A 182 2.49 8.51 -17.84
CA GLY A 182 1.15 8.01 -18.13
C GLY A 182 0.46 7.49 -16.88
N VAL A 183 1.16 6.62 -16.13
CA VAL A 183 0.68 6.01 -14.88
C VAL A 183 0.09 7.09 -13.96
N VAL A 184 0.86 8.11 -13.60
CA VAL A 184 0.45 9.07 -12.56
C VAL A 184 -0.71 9.99 -12.99
N TYR A 185 -0.87 10.26 -14.29
CA TYR A 185 -1.97 11.10 -14.77
C TYR A 185 -3.26 10.30 -14.99
N THR A 186 -3.17 9.04 -15.43
CA THR A 186 -4.36 8.18 -15.44
C THR A 186 -4.83 7.88 -14.03
N ASP A 187 -3.91 7.67 -13.10
CA ASP A 187 -4.22 7.39 -11.69
C ASP A 187 -5.15 8.45 -11.08
N ILE A 188 -5.00 9.73 -11.45
CA ILE A 188 -5.88 10.81 -10.95
C ILE A 188 -7.32 10.56 -11.38
N VAL A 189 -7.54 10.29 -12.68
CA VAL A 189 -8.87 10.05 -13.23
C VAL A 189 -9.46 8.78 -12.65
N GLN A 190 -8.66 7.72 -12.58
CA GLN A 190 -9.05 6.41 -12.05
C GLN A 190 -9.42 6.51 -10.57
N PHE A 191 -8.66 7.24 -9.77
CA PHE A 191 -8.95 7.44 -8.35
C PHE A 191 -10.24 8.25 -8.14
N CYS A 192 -10.42 9.35 -8.87
CA CYS A 192 -11.66 10.14 -8.78
C CYS A 192 -12.89 9.30 -9.13
N LEU A 193 -12.80 8.52 -10.21
CA LEU A 193 -13.87 7.62 -10.65
C LEU A 193 -14.18 6.55 -9.58
N ALA A 194 -13.15 5.89 -9.06
CA ALA A 194 -13.28 4.85 -8.03
C ALA A 194 -13.80 5.38 -6.69
N MET A 195 -13.38 6.57 -6.30
CA MET A 195 -13.86 7.22 -5.08
C MET A 195 -15.31 7.66 -5.21
N ALA A 196 -15.67 8.30 -6.33
CA ALA A 196 -17.04 8.72 -6.60
C ALA A 196 -18.00 7.51 -6.62
N GLY A 197 -17.58 6.41 -7.27
CA GLY A 197 -18.34 5.16 -7.27
C GLY A 197 -18.53 4.61 -5.85
N SER A 198 -17.46 4.45 -5.08
CA SER A 198 -17.52 3.88 -3.73
C SER A 198 -18.35 4.72 -2.77
N ILE A 199 -18.13 6.04 -2.76
CA ILE A 199 -18.91 6.99 -1.94
C ILE A 199 -20.38 6.96 -2.37
N GLY A 200 -20.65 6.99 -3.67
CA GLY A 200 -22.02 6.92 -4.20
C GLY A 200 -22.76 5.66 -3.75
N LEU A 201 -22.13 4.50 -3.88
CA LEU A 201 -22.69 3.23 -3.40
C LEU A 201 -22.97 3.27 -1.89
N ALA A 202 -22.00 3.75 -1.09
CA ALA A 202 -22.16 3.83 0.35
C ALA A 202 -23.29 4.77 0.76
N ILE A 203 -23.43 5.93 0.11
CA ILE A 203 -24.52 6.88 0.36
C ILE A 203 -25.87 6.24 0.01
N ILE A 204 -26.01 5.61 -1.16
CA ILE A 204 -27.26 4.98 -1.58
C ILE A 204 -27.67 3.89 -0.60
N ALA A 205 -26.74 2.99 -0.25
CA ALA A 205 -27.00 1.92 0.71
C ALA A 205 -27.34 2.46 2.11
N TYR A 206 -26.65 3.52 2.55
CA TYR A 206 -26.90 4.14 3.85
C TYR A 206 -28.28 4.80 3.92
N LEU A 207 -28.70 5.51 2.88
CA LEU A 207 -30.02 6.15 2.81
C LEU A 207 -31.14 5.11 2.80
N ASP A 208 -31.00 4.05 2.00
CA ASP A 208 -31.97 2.94 1.97
C ASP A 208 -32.07 2.22 3.33
N ALA A 209 -30.92 1.97 3.97
CA ALA A 209 -30.89 1.37 5.29
C ALA A 209 -31.54 2.30 6.33
N SER A 210 -31.35 3.62 6.20
CA SER A 210 -31.88 4.64 7.12
C SER A 210 -33.38 4.89 7.00
N ASP A 211 -34.03 4.43 5.93
CA ASP A 211 -35.47 4.60 5.74
C ASP A 211 -36.29 3.74 6.73
N GLY A 212 -37.55 4.13 7.00
CA GLY A 212 -38.44 3.41 7.90
C GLY A 212 -37.96 3.37 9.36
N GLU A 213 -37.75 2.18 9.91
CA GLU A 213 -37.33 1.95 11.30
C GLU A 213 -35.91 2.49 11.63
N GLY A 214 -35.14 2.86 10.59
CA GLY A 214 -33.80 3.41 10.71
C GLY A 214 -32.69 2.36 10.61
N MET A 215 -31.51 2.84 10.19
CA MET A 215 -30.36 1.98 9.86
C MET A 215 -29.92 1.10 11.03
N MET A 216 -29.79 1.69 12.22
CA MET A 216 -29.32 0.96 13.39
C MET A 216 -30.31 -0.13 13.81
N ALA A 217 -31.62 0.13 13.73
CA ALA A 217 -32.64 -0.86 14.05
C ALA A 217 -32.56 -2.06 13.09
N LYS A 218 -32.55 -1.81 11.78
CA LYS A 218 -32.39 -2.85 10.75
C LYS A 218 -31.08 -3.63 10.90
N LEU A 219 -29.99 -2.94 11.21
CA LEU A 219 -28.69 -3.58 11.41
C LEU A 219 -28.71 -4.50 12.63
N THR A 220 -29.26 -4.05 13.76
CA THR A 220 -29.37 -4.86 14.97
C THR A 220 -30.34 -6.03 14.86
N ALA A 221 -31.31 -5.95 13.94
CA ALA A 221 -32.26 -7.01 13.66
C ALA A 221 -31.72 -8.11 12.71
N SER A 222 -30.58 -7.86 12.05
CA SER A 222 -29.92 -8.86 11.20
C SER A 222 -29.41 -10.03 12.04
N THR A 223 -29.64 -11.27 11.57
CA THR A 223 -29.29 -12.51 12.30
C THR A 223 -27.79 -12.64 12.60
N GLU A 224 -26.94 -12.18 11.68
CA GLU A 224 -25.49 -12.25 11.82
C GLU A 224 -24.88 -11.03 12.54
N PHE A 225 -25.70 -10.06 12.96
CA PHE A 225 -25.18 -8.87 13.63
C PHE A 225 -24.76 -9.21 15.06
N LYS A 226 -23.58 -8.69 15.44
CA LYS A 226 -23.08 -8.72 16.81
C LYS A 226 -22.65 -7.31 17.21
N PRO A 227 -22.98 -6.81 18.41
CA PRO A 227 -22.60 -5.45 18.85
C PRO A 227 -21.09 -5.17 18.74
N GLU A 228 -20.25 -6.21 18.88
CA GLU A 228 -18.80 -6.14 18.75
C GLU A 228 -18.35 -5.69 17.35
N LEU A 229 -19.17 -5.88 16.32
CA LEU A 229 -18.84 -5.47 14.95
C LEU A 229 -18.70 -3.95 14.82
N LEU A 230 -19.36 -3.17 15.68
CA LEU A 230 -19.27 -1.71 15.70
C LEU A 230 -18.15 -1.19 16.62
N GLN A 231 -17.49 -2.07 17.37
CA GLN A 231 -16.39 -1.66 18.24
C GLN A 231 -15.15 -1.31 17.42
N PHE A 232 -14.54 -0.17 17.73
CA PHE A 232 -13.34 0.32 17.07
C PHE A 232 -12.06 -0.31 17.61
N PHE A 233 -12.14 -0.91 18.79
CA PHE A 233 -11.02 -1.53 19.48
C PHE A 233 -11.45 -2.91 19.97
N PRO A 234 -10.50 -3.86 20.12
CA PRO A 234 -10.79 -5.07 20.85
C PRO A 234 -11.10 -4.75 22.31
N ARG A 235 -11.73 -5.71 22.99
CA ARG A 235 -11.98 -5.66 24.42
C ARG A 235 -10.67 -5.64 25.21
N PHE A 236 -10.60 -4.78 26.23
CA PHE A 236 -9.43 -4.63 27.11
C PHE A 236 -9.62 -5.25 28.49
N ASP A 237 -10.82 -5.75 28.79
CA ASP A 237 -11.17 -6.37 30.06
C ASP A 237 -10.73 -7.84 30.18
N GLU A 238 -10.29 -8.44 29.07
CA GLU A 238 -9.73 -9.80 29.03
C GLU A 238 -8.49 -9.89 28.13
N VAL A 239 -7.56 -10.79 28.48
CA VAL A 239 -6.39 -11.09 27.65
C VAL A 239 -6.80 -12.10 26.57
N SER A 240 -6.98 -11.62 25.35
CA SER A 240 -7.46 -12.41 24.21
C SER A 240 -6.53 -12.32 22.98
N TRP A 241 -6.68 -13.26 22.05
CA TRP A 241 -5.94 -13.25 20.77
C TRP A 241 -6.18 -11.98 19.93
N PRO A 242 -7.42 -11.44 19.81
CA PRO A 242 -7.65 -10.16 19.16
C PRO A 242 -6.93 -8.99 19.84
N LEU A 243 -6.97 -8.90 21.17
CA LEU A 243 -6.25 -7.87 21.92
C LEU A 243 -4.74 -7.97 21.70
N PHE A 244 -4.18 -9.18 21.80
CA PHE A 244 -2.77 -9.44 21.52
C PHE A 244 -2.39 -9.00 20.10
N THR A 245 -3.18 -9.40 19.09
CA THR A 245 -2.93 -9.06 17.69
C THR A 245 -3.01 -7.55 17.45
N PHE A 246 -3.96 -6.85 18.08
CA PHE A 246 -4.05 -5.40 18.06
C PHE A 246 -2.80 -4.73 18.65
N VAL A 247 -2.30 -5.21 19.79
CA VAL A 247 -1.04 -4.69 20.37
C VAL A 247 0.12 -4.85 19.39
N ILE A 248 0.23 -6.00 18.72
CA ILE A 248 1.24 -6.23 17.68
C ILE A 248 1.09 -5.24 16.51
N TYR A 249 -0.14 -4.93 16.10
CA TYR A 249 -0.39 -3.94 15.04
C TYR A 249 0.17 -2.56 15.41
N ILE A 250 -0.18 -2.05 16.59
CA ILE A 250 0.27 -0.72 17.05
C ILE A 250 1.77 -0.69 17.34
N MET A 251 2.35 -1.79 17.82
CA MET A 251 3.75 -1.79 18.28
C MET A 251 4.76 -2.02 17.15
N MET A 252 4.47 -2.89 16.18
CA MET A 252 5.51 -3.37 15.25
C MET A 252 5.11 -3.55 13.78
N LEU A 253 3.84 -3.82 13.46
CA LEU A 253 3.45 -4.14 12.07
C LEU A 253 3.84 -3.03 11.08
N TRP A 254 3.78 -1.78 11.53
CA TRP A 254 4.07 -0.61 10.71
C TRP A 254 5.56 -0.34 10.46
N TRP A 255 6.48 -0.97 11.18
CA TRP A 255 7.92 -0.64 11.09
C TRP A 255 8.49 -0.73 9.67
N ALA A 256 8.09 -1.76 8.91
CA ALA A 256 8.54 -1.93 7.53
C ALA A 256 7.96 -0.91 6.54
N SER A 257 6.88 -0.23 6.92
CA SER A 257 6.31 0.86 6.13
C SER A 257 6.92 2.22 6.47
N ALA A 258 7.54 2.37 7.65
CA ALA A 258 7.96 3.68 8.17
C ALA A 258 8.94 4.42 7.26
N PRO A 259 9.98 3.78 6.71
CA PRO A 259 10.84 4.44 5.76
C PRO A 259 10.16 4.75 4.43
N GLY A 260 9.02 4.13 4.10
CA GLY A 260 8.52 4.03 2.72
C GLY A 260 9.23 2.94 1.93
N LYS A 261 8.54 2.34 0.94
CA LYS A 261 9.09 1.28 0.09
C LYS A 261 8.45 1.26 -1.30
N GLY A 262 9.20 0.76 -2.28
CA GLY A 262 8.68 0.42 -3.60
C GLY A 262 8.03 1.60 -4.34
N TYR A 263 6.84 1.38 -4.90
CA TYR A 263 6.15 2.39 -5.70
C TYR A 263 5.91 3.72 -4.97
N SER A 264 5.69 3.71 -3.65
CA SER A 264 5.45 4.94 -2.89
C SER A 264 6.71 5.80 -2.85
N VAL A 265 7.88 5.17 -2.70
CA VAL A 265 9.17 5.85 -2.82
C VAL A 265 9.45 6.29 -4.26
N GLN A 266 9.09 5.49 -5.26
CA GLN A 266 9.22 5.89 -6.66
C GLN A 266 8.50 7.22 -6.96
N ARG A 267 7.29 7.42 -6.44
CA ARG A 267 6.55 8.68 -6.59
C ARG A 267 7.22 9.83 -5.83
N LEU A 268 7.78 9.57 -4.65
CA LEU A 268 8.56 10.56 -3.91
C LEU A 268 9.81 11.00 -4.69
N LEU A 269 10.54 10.06 -5.28
CA LEU A 269 11.72 10.31 -6.12
C LEU A 269 11.37 11.13 -7.39
N ALA A 270 10.15 10.97 -7.90
CA ALA A 270 9.63 11.67 -9.07
C ALA A 270 9.10 13.09 -8.79
N THR A 271 9.05 13.53 -7.52
CA THR A 271 8.61 14.89 -7.18
C THR A 271 9.64 15.96 -7.52
N LYS A 272 9.17 17.20 -7.73
CA LYS A 272 10.05 18.35 -8.03
C LYS A 272 11.00 18.67 -6.89
N THR A 273 10.49 18.71 -5.67
CA THR A 273 11.18 19.23 -4.49
C THR A 273 10.98 18.35 -3.26
N GLU A 274 11.82 18.49 -2.23
CA GLU A 274 11.62 17.82 -0.92
C GLU A 274 10.27 18.21 -0.28
N ARG A 275 9.84 19.46 -0.49
CA ARG A 275 8.49 19.93 -0.13
C ARG A 275 7.41 19.12 -0.82
N ASP A 276 7.50 18.97 -2.14
CA ASP A 276 6.50 18.23 -2.90
C ASP A 276 6.41 16.78 -2.44
N ALA A 277 7.56 16.15 -2.13
CA ALA A 277 7.63 14.81 -1.56
C ALA A 277 6.85 14.70 -0.23
N LYS A 278 7.11 15.63 0.72
CA LYS A 278 6.40 15.66 2.01
C LYS A 278 4.90 15.88 1.84
N LEU A 279 4.50 16.87 1.05
CA LEU A 279 3.09 17.19 0.82
C LEU A 279 2.35 16.07 0.08
N ALA A 280 3.02 15.39 -0.87
CA ALA A 280 2.44 14.24 -1.57
C ALA A 280 2.08 13.12 -0.59
N PHE A 281 2.98 12.82 0.34
CA PHE A 281 2.75 11.74 1.30
C PHE A 281 1.75 12.11 2.40
N LEU A 282 1.68 13.38 2.82
CA LEU A 282 0.63 13.87 3.72
C LEU A 282 -0.75 13.81 3.06
N TRP A 283 -0.85 14.22 1.79
CA TRP A 283 -2.07 14.13 0.99
C TRP A 283 -2.52 12.68 0.83
N TYR A 284 -1.59 11.81 0.46
CA TYR A 284 -1.80 10.36 0.42
C TYR A 284 -2.32 9.82 1.76
N ALA A 285 -1.66 10.14 2.89
CA ALA A 285 -2.06 9.62 4.19
C ALA A 285 -3.49 10.04 4.57
N PHE A 286 -3.86 11.29 4.31
CA PHE A 286 -5.24 11.75 4.52
C PHE A 286 -6.24 10.96 3.67
N LEU A 287 -6.03 10.88 2.35
CA LEU A 287 -6.96 10.19 1.47
C LEU A 287 -7.06 8.69 1.76
N HIS A 288 -5.92 8.03 1.99
CA HIS A 288 -5.82 6.59 2.18
C HIS A 288 -6.46 6.13 3.50
N TYR A 289 -6.23 6.86 4.60
CA TYR A 289 -6.67 6.46 5.93
C TYR A 289 -7.95 7.12 6.39
N VAL A 290 -8.24 8.36 5.98
CA VAL A 290 -9.41 9.09 6.48
C VAL A 290 -10.60 9.01 5.51
N LEU A 291 -10.39 9.31 4.24
CA LEU A 291 -11.50 9.43 3.28
C LEU A 291 -11.96 8.06 2.74
N ARG A 292 -11.03 7.35 2.11
CA ARG A 292 -11.26 6.13 1.34
C ARG A 292 -11.92 4.96 2.08
N PRO A 293 -11.68 4.70 3.38
CA PRO A 293 -12.13 3.45 4.00
C PRO A 293 -13.61 3.43 4.34
N TRP A 294 -14.15 4.60 4.72
CA TRP A 294 -15.52 4.69 5.24
C TRP A 294 -16.57 4.17 4.26
N PRO A 295 -16.50 4.49 2.96
CA PRO A 295 -17.40 3.88 1.98
C PRO A 295 -17.43 2.35 2.05
N TRP A 296 -16.27 1.71 2.15
CA TRP A 296 -16.16 0.25 2.15
C TRP A 296 -16.57 -0.38 3.48
N ILE A 297 -16.22 0.25 4.60
CA ILE A 297 -16.64 -0.17 5.95
C ILE A 297 -18.16 -0.10 6.09
N VAL A 298 -18.76 1.01 5.64
CA VAL A 298 -20.22 1.20 5.63
C VAL A 298 -20.88 0.14 4.77
N VAL A 299 -20.43 -0.05 3.51
CA VAL A 299 -20.98 -1.08 2.62
C VAL A 299 -20.83 -2.48 3.23
N GLY A 300 -19.68 -2.79 3.84
CA GLY A 300 -19.44 -4.06 4.53
C GLY A 300 -20.43 -4.33 5.66
N LEU A 301 -20.65 -3.36 6.56
CA LEU A 301 -21.60 -3.51 7.67
C LEU A 301 -23.05 -3.54 7.20
N LEU A 302 -23.44 -2.64 6.30
CA LEU A 302 -24.81 -2.60 5.78
C LEU A 302 -25.16 -3.83 4.95
N SER A 303 -24.18 -4.53 4.39
CA SER A 303 -24.43 -5.79 3.71
C SER A 303 -25.09 -6.85 4.62
N LEU A 304 -24.94 -6.76 5.95
CA LEU A 304 -25.61 -7.66 6.90
C LEU A 304 -27.15 -7.57 6.79
N ILE A 305 -27.67 -6.37 6.50
CA ILE A 305 -29.11 -6.13 6.35
C ILE A 305 -29.64 -6.81 5.08
N TYR A 306 -28.92 -6.69 3.95
CA TYR A 306 -29.42 -7.09 2.63
C TYR A 306 -29.04 -8.51 2.23
N PHE A 307 -27.92 -9.00 2.76
CA PHE A 307 -27.40 -10.33 2.49
C PHE A 307 -26.99 -10.96 3.82
N PRO A 308 -27.91 -11.46 4.67
CA PRO A 308 -27.55 -11.93 6.02
C PRO A 308 -26.53 -13.07 6.01
N THR A 309 -26.58 -13.95 5.01
CA THR A 309 -25.62 -15.05 4.84
C THR A 309 -24.96 -14.98 3.47
N VAL A 310 -23.64 -15.18 3.44
CA VAL A 310 -22.83 -15.27 2.21
C VAL A 310 -21.79 -16.37 2.40
N GLU A 311 -21.47 -17.10 1.32
CA GLU A 311 -20.44 -18.15 1.35
C GLU A 311 -19.03 -17.54 1.43
N ASP A 312 -18.77 -16.52 0.61
CA ASP A 312 -17.52 -15.77 0.62
C ASP A 312 -17.77 -14.30 0.95
N ALA A 313 -17.24 -13.83 2.09
CA ALA A 313 -17.36 -12.45 2.51
C ALA A 313 -16.70 -11.45 1.54
N GLU A 314 -15.73 -11.86 0.73
CA GLU A 314 -15.11 -11.01 -0.30
C GLU A 314 -16.08 -10.75 -1.49
N THR A 315 -17.23 -11.43 -1.56
CA THR A 315 -18.27 -11.15 -2.58
C THR A 315 -19.27 -10.07 -2.17
N VAL A 316 -19.26 -9.60 -0.91
CA VAL A 316 -20.31 -8.68 -0.43
C VAL A 316 -20.27 -7.32 -1.12
N PHE A 317 -19.09 -6.81 -1.45
CA PHE A 317 -18.96 -5.54 -2.15
C PHE A 317 -19.57 -5.59 -3.56
N PRO A 318 -19.24 -6.57 -4.43
CA PRO A 318 -19.91 -6.70 -5.72
C PRO A 318 -21.41 -7.03 -5.60
N LEU A 319 -21.85 -7.81 -4.60
CA LEU A 319 -23.29 -8.03 -4.36
C LEU A 319 -24.04 -6.72 -4.05
N MET A 320 -23.45 -5.84 -3.24
CA MET A 320 -24.02 -4.53 -2.94
C MET A 320 -24.05 -3.63 -4.18
N ILE A 321 -23.02 -3.68 -5.04
CA ILE A 321 -23.03 -3.00 -6.34
C ILE A 321 -24.23 -3.47 -7.18
N ASP A 322 -24.41 -4.80 -7.29
CA ASP A 322 -25.47 -5.38 -8.12
C ASP A 322 -26.87 -4.98 -7.64
N ARG A 323 -27.05 -4.97 -6.31
CA ARG A 323 -28.31 -4.67 -5.62
C ARG A 323 -28.75 -3.22 -5.75
N PHE A 324 -27.82 -2.27 -5.63
CA PHE A 324 -28.14 -0.85 -5.47
C PHE A 324 -27.92 0.00 -6.71
N LEU A 325 -26.99 -0.39 -7.61
CA LEU A 325 -26.69 0.43 -8.77
C LEU A 325 -27.53 0.01 -9.98
N PRO A 326 -28.40 0.89 -10.52
CA PRO A 326 -29.12 0.61 -11.75
C PRO A 326 -28.18 0.60 -12.97
N ALA A 327 -28.72 0.21 -14.13
CA ALA A 327 -28.03 0.34 -15.41
C ALA A 327 -27.51 1.78 -15.62
N GLY A 328 -26.34 1.91 -16.22
CA GLY A 328 -25.55 3.14 -16.29
C GLY A 328 -24.61 3.28 -15.10
N LEU A 329 -25.15 3.41 -13.88
CA LEU A 329 -24.34 3.54 -12.65
C LEU A 329 -23.55 2.26 -12.35
N LYS A 330 -24.12 1.09 -12.64
CA LYS A 330 -23.43 -0.20 -12.55
C LYS A 330 -22.24 -0.25 -13.50
N GLY A 331 -22.40 0.19 -14.76
CA GLY A 331 -21.31 0.32 -15.72
C GLY A 331 -20.21 1.28 -15.28
N ILE A 332 -20.56 2.43 -14.70
CA ILE A 332 -19.59 3.37 -14.12
C ILE A 332 -18.80 2.69 -13.00
N MET A 333 -19.46 1.94 -12.12
CA MET A 333 -18.80 1.23 -11.04
C MET A 333 -17.89 0.10 -11.54
N VAL A 334 -18.31 -0.68 -12.53
CA VAL A 334 -17.45 -1.72 -13.13
C VAL A 334 -16.24 -1.09 -13.81
N ALA A 335 -16.43 0.01 -14.54
CA ALA A 335 -15.34 0.79 -15.13
C ALA A 335 -14.40 1.34 -14.05
N ALA A 336 -14.93 1.80 -12.92
CA ALA A 336 -14.17 2.27 -11.77
C ALA A 336 -13.31 1.17 -11.12
N MET A 337 -13.84 -0.05 -10.99
CA MET A 337 -13.08 -1.19 -10.45
C MET A 337 -12.00 -1.65 -11.43
N LEU A 338 -12.32 -1.71 -12.73
CA LEU A 338 -11.33 -1.97 -13.77
C LEU A 338 -10.24 -0.89 -13.80
N ALA A 339 -10.63 0.37 -13.56
CA ALA A 339 -9.70 1.49 -13.43
C ALA A 339 -8.75 1.34 -12.26
N ALA A 340 -9.27 1.00 -11.09
CA ALA A 340 -8.45 0.71 -9.92
C ALA A 340 -7.50 -0.48 -10.14
N PHE A 341 -7.98 -1.56 -10.78
CA PHE A 341 -7.16 -2.70 -11.18
C PHE A 341 -5.99 -2.26 -12.08
N MET A 342 -6.30 -1.51 -13.14
CA MET A 342 -5.29 -1.06 -14.11
C MET A 342 -4.23 -0.16 -13.47
N SER A 343 -4.63 0.77 -12.58
CA SER A 343 -3.70 1.64 -11.83
C SER A 343 -2.65 0.83 -11.06
N THR A 344 -3.09 -0.20 -10.35
CA THR A 344 -2.21 -1.05 -9.55
C THR A 344 -1.33 -1.93 -10.45
N ILE A 345 -1.89 -2.59 -11.46
CA ILE A 345 -1.13 -3.42 -12.39
C ILE A 345 -0.03 -2.61 -13.09
N ASP A 346 -0.36 -1.43 -13.62
CA ASP A 346 0.61 -0.57 -14.29
C ASP A 346 1.73 -0.12 -13.35
N THR A 347 1.36 0.31 -12.16
CA THR A 347 2.32 0.68 -11.13
C THR A 347 3.30 -0.45 -10.82
N HIS A 348 2.78 -1.65 -10.61
CA HIS A 348 3.57 -2.81 -10.23
C HIS A 348 4.43 -3.31 -11.40
N LEU A 349 3.93 -3.28 -12.63
CA LEU A 349 4.72 -3.59 -13.83
C LEU A 349 5.84 -2.59 -14.06
N ASN A 350 5.56 -1.28 -14.00
CA ASN A 350 6.55 -0.22 -14.17
C ASN A 350 7.63 -0.28 -13.08
N TRP A 351 7.19 -0.39 -11.83
CA TRP A 351 8.07 -0.49 -10.68
C TRP A 351 8.96 -1.74 -10.73
N GLY A 352 8.39 -2.92 -10.98
CA GLY A 352 9.15 -4.16 -11.08
C GLY A 352 10.15 -4.15 -12.25
N ALA A 353 9.73 -3.64 -13.41
CA ALA A 353 10.63 -3.48 -14.55
C ALA A 353 11.78 -2.50 -14.25
N SER A 354 11.53 -1.45 -13.47
CA SER A 354 12.57 -0.51 -13.06
C SER A 354 13.68 -1.19 -12.26
N TYR A 355 13.35 -2.13 -11.37
CA TYR A 355 14.34 -2.88 -10.60
C TYR A 355 15.16 -3.81 -11.49
N ILE A 356 14.52 -4.52 -12.42
CA ILE A 356 15.25 -5.42 -13.32
C ILE A 356 16.20 -4.62 -14.22
N VAL A 357 15.76 -3.49 -14.76
CA VAL A 357 16.56 -2.68 -15.67
C VAL A 357 17.65 -1.91 -14.92
N ASN A 358 17.27 -1.06 -13.95
CA ASN A 358 18.18 -0.13 -13.27
C ASN A 358 19.14 -0.82 -12.32
N ASP A 359 18.70 -1.91 -11.68
CA ASP A 359 19.43 -2.52 -10.56
C ASP A 359 20.09 -3.85 -10.88
N VAL A 360 19.82 -4.42 -12.07
CA VAL A 360 20.44 -5.68 -12.52
C VAL A 360 21.01 -5.55 -13.93
N TYR A 361 20.17 -5.23 -14.91
CA TYR A 361 20.51 -5.35 -16.32
C TYR A 361 21.51 -4.28 -16.79
N GLU A 362 21.22 -3.00 -16.55
CA GLU A 362 22.09 -1.90 -16.96
C GLU A 362 23.45 -1.92 -16.24
N PRO A 363 23.54 -2.10 -14.90
CA PRO A 363 24.84 -2.03 -14.22
C PRO A 363 25.73 -3.25 -14.42
N TYR A 364 25.16 -4.44 -14.65
CA TYR A 364 25.90 -5.71 -14.56
C TYR A 364 25.82 -6.62 -15.79
N ILE A 365 24.84 -6.43 -16.69
CA ILE A 365 24.66 -7.30 -17.87
C ILE A 365 25.08 -6.57 -19.15
N VAL A 366 24.43 -5.44 -19.44
CA VAL A 366 24.74 -4.63 -20.64
C VAL A 366 24.89 -3.16 -20.24
N PRO A 367 26.10 -2.73 -19.83
CA PRO A 367 26.36 -1.34 -19.48
C PRO A 367 26.46 -0.44 -20.72
N ASN A 368 26.12 0.85 -20.55
CA ASN A 368 26.27 1.92 -21.56
C ASN A 368 25.49 1.71 -22.88
N ALA A 369 24.37 0.97 -22.85
CA ALA A 369 23.48 0.88 -23.99
C ALA A 369 22.63 2.15 -24.16
N SER A 370 22.00 2.30 -25.33
CA SER A 370 21.10 3.44 -25.58
C SER A 370 19.87 3.41 -24.67
N SER A 371 19.29 4.56 -24.32
CA SER A 371 18.04 4.58 -23.52
C SER A 371 16.90 3.82 -24.19
N ARG A 372 16.86 3.78 -25.53
CA ARG A 372 15.88 2.98 -26.29
C ARG A 372 16.02 1.48 -26.02
N HIS A 373 17.25 0.99 -25.86
CA HIS A 373 17.51 -0.40 -25.48
C HIS A 373 16.92 -0.72 -24.11
N TYR A 374 17.22 0.10 -23.09
CA TYR A 374 16.72 -0.13 -21.74
C TYR A 374 15.20 -0.04 -21.63
N VAL A 375 14.55 0.85 -22.39
CA VAL A 375 13.08 0.89 -22.46
C VAL A 375 12.50 -0.39 -23.09
N TRP A 376 13.14 -0.96 -24.11
CA TRP A 376 12.70 -2.25 -24.67
C TRP A 376 12.87 -3.40 -23.69
N VAL A 377 13.99 -3.45 -22.96
CA VAL A 377 14.21 -4.45 -21.92
C VAL A 377 13.19 -4.30 -20.78
N ALA A 378 12.84 -3.06 -20.41
CA ALA A 378 11.78 -2.79 -19.44
C ALA A 378 10.44 -3.39 -19.87
N ARG A 379 10.05 -3.22 -21.14
CA ARG A 379 8.82 -3.81 -21.69
C ARG A 379 8.83 -5.34 -21.66
N ILE A 380 9.97 -5.97 -21.98
CA ILE A 380 10.11 -7.44 -21.87
C ILE A 380 9.96 -7.88 -20.41
N ALA A 381 10.61 -7.18 -19.47
CA ALA A 381 10.48 -7.46 -18.05
C ALA A 381 9.02 -7.35 -17.57
N MET A 382 8.26 -6.36 -18.04
CA MET A 382 6.82 -6.23 -17.74
C MET A 382 6.02 -7.45 -18.20
N VAL A 383 6.28 -7.98 -19.41
CA VAL A 383 5.62 -9.19 -19.91
C VAL A 383 5.91 -10.38 -19.00
N VAL A 384 7.18 -10.58 -18.62
CA VAL A 384 7.59 -11.68 -17.73
C VAL A 384 6.93 -11.56 -16.36
N ILE A 385 6.91 -10.36 -15.77
CA ILE A 385 6.26 -10.10 -14.47
C ILE A 385 4.75 -10.35 -14.55
N MET A 386 4.09 -9.93 -15.64
CA MET A 386 2.66 -10.18 -15.84
C MET A 386 2.36 -11.68 -15.91
N ILE A 387 3.14 -12.46 -16.67
CA ILE A 387 2.98 -13.92 -16.75
C ILE A 387 3.15 -14.56 -15.36
N ALA A 388 4.19 -14.16 -14.62
CA ALA A 388 4.42 -14.64 -13.27
C ALA A 388 3.28 -14.27 -12.30
N ALA A 389 2.69 -13.07 -12.42
CA ALA A 389 1.55 -12.63 -11.63
C ALA A 389 0.26 -13.41 -11.95
N VAL A 390 0.01 -13.71 -13.23
CA VAL A 390 -1.13 -14.56 -13.64
C VAL A 390 -0.99 -15.97 -13.06
N ILE A 391 0.21 -16.56 -13.11
CA ILE A 391 0.49 -17.85 -12.47
C ILE A 391 0.30 -17.75 -10.96
N ALA A 392 0.81 -16.70 -10.32
CA ALA A 392 0.64 -16.52 -8.88
C ALA A 392 -0.84 -16.36 -8.47
N THR A 393 -1.68 -15.79 -9.35
CA THR A 393 -3.13 -15.66 -9.13
C THR A 393 -3.81 -17.02 -8.96
N THR A 394 -3.37 -18.04 -9.70
CA THR A 394 -3.94 -19.40 -9.60
C THR A 394 -3.52 -20.14 -8.33
N LEU A 395 -2.58 -19.59 -7.56
CA LEU A 395 -2.04 -20.18 -6.34
C LEU A 395 -2.62 -19.56 -5.06
N ILE A 396 -3.36 -18.45 -5.18
CA ILE A 396 -3.95 -17.76 -4.03
C ILE A 396 -5.47 -17.89 -4.04
N THR A 397 -6.06 -18.05 -2.85
CA THR A 397 -7.51 -18.23 -2.67
C THR A 397 -8.17 -17.12 -1.85
N SER A 398 -7.38 -16.35 -1.10
CA SER A 398 -7.86 -15.24 -0.27
C SER A 398 -6.95 -14.02 -0.44
N ILE A 399 -7.59 -12.86 -0.64
CA ILE A 399 -6.92 -11.57 -0.72
C ILE A 399 -6.31 -11.21 0.64
N LEU A 400 -7.09 -11.32 1.72
CA LEU A 400 -6.60 -11.08 3.09
C LEU A 400 -5.42 -12.01 3.45
N GLY A 401 -5.51 -13.29 3.05
CA GLY A 401 -4.43 -14.26 3.24
C GLY A 401 -3.12 -13.82 2.59
N ALA A 402 -3.18 -13.31 1.34
CA ALA A 402 -2.01 -12.79 0.64
C ALA A 402 -1.38 -11.57 1.36
N PHE A 403 -2.21 -10.65 1.87
CA PHE A 403 -1.70 -9.50 2.65
C PHE A 403 -1.08 -9.92 3.98
N MET A 404 -1.69 -10.87 4.70
CA MET A 404 -1.11 -11.41 5.93
C MET A 404 0.20 -12.16 5.66
N PHE A 405 0.26 -12.94 4.59
CA PHE A 405 1.49 -13.59 4.15
C PHE A 405 2.62 -12.57 3.97
N LEU A 406 2.40 -11.52 3.17
CA LEU A 406 3.38 -10.45 2.98
C LEU A 406 3.71 -9.71 4.29
N GLY A 407 2.73 -9.52 5.18
CA GLY A 407 2.90 -8.90 6.48
C GLY A 407 3.95 -9.61 7.34
N VAL A 408 3.94 -10.95 7.38
CA VAL A 408 4.94 -11.73 8.14
C VAL A 408 6.34 -11.54 7.56
N PHE A 409 6.51 -11.59 6.25
CA PHE A 409 7.81 -11.41 5.60
C PHE A 409 8.38 -10.00 5.83
N PHE A 410 7.53 -8.97 5.79
CA PHE A 410 7.96 -7.60 6.01
C PHE A 410 8.28 -7.28 7.47
N ALA A 411 7.61 -7.93 8.42
CA ALA A 411 7.81 -7.70 9.85
C ALA A 411 9.28 -7.85 10.27
N GLY A 412 9.95 -8.92 9.80
CA GLY A 412 11.35 -9.19 10.15
C GLY A 412 12.35 -8.15 9.68
N ILE A 413 12.11 -7.48 8.54
CA ILE A 413 13.06 -6.51 7.98
C ILE A 413 12.79 -5.06 8.41
N GLY A 414 11.66 -4.78 9.07
CA GLY A 414 11.26 -3.41 9.38
C GLY A 414 12.30 -2.63 10.17
N THR A 415 12.92 -3.26 11.17
CA THR A 415 13.90 -2.62 12.04
C THR A 415 15.21 -2.29 11.33
N VAL A 416 15.74 -3.19 10.50
CA VAL A 416 16.96 -2.91 9.72
C VAL A 416 16.71 -1.82 8.67
N MET A 417 15.51 -1.77 8.08
CA MET A 417 15.11 -0.75 7.11
C MET A 417 15.01 0.65 7.71
N ILE A 418 14.64 0.76 8.99
CA ILE A 418 14.69 2.02 9.75
C ILE A 418 16.14 2.33 10.16
N ALA A 419 16.82 1.34 10.76
CA ALA A 419 18.14 1.52 11.34
C ALA A 419 19.19 1.97 10.31
N ARG A 420 19.10 1.53 9.05
CA ARG A 420 20.05 1.92 7.98
C ARG A 420 20.14 3.43 7.74
N TRP A 421 19.10 4.18 8.08
CA TRP A 421 19.07 5.65 7.97
C TRP A 421 19.73 6.36 9.15
N PHE A 422 19.63 5.77 10.35
CA PHE A 422 19.97 6.44 11.61
C PHE A 422 21.15 5.82 12.36
N TRP A 423 21.72 4.72 11.84
CA TRP A 423 22.80 4.00 12.50
C TRP A 423 23.94 3.66 11.54
N TRP A 424 25.14 4.18 11.86
CA TRP A 424 26.34 4.00 11.03
C TRP A 424 26.76 2.54 10.87
N ARG A 425 26.44 1.66 11.82
CA ARG A 425 26.88 0.24 11.83
C ARG A 425 26.18 -0.64 10.80
N VAL A 426 24.98 -0.26 10.36
CA VAL A 426 24.27 -1.04 9.34
C VAL A 426 25.05 -0.95 8.03
N ASN A 427 25.37 -2.10 7.46
CA ASN A 427 26.07 -2.24 6.18
C ASN A 427 25.35 -3.24 5.26
N ALA A 428 25.86 -3.42 4.04
CA ALA A 428 25.25 -4.31 3.05
C ALA A 428 25.14 -5.77 3.53
N PHE A 429 26.12 -6.27 4.29
CA PHE A 429 26.09 -7.64 4.81
C PHE A 429 25.01 -7.79 5.89
N THR A 430 24.90 -6.82 6.80
CA THR A 430 23.82 -6.76 7.80
C THR A 430 22.44 -6.80 7.16
N GLU A 431 22.21 -5.96 6.14
CA GLU A 431 20.92 -5.89 5.45
C GLU A 431 20.63 -7.19 4.68
N LEU A 432 21.62 -7.78 4.00
CA LEU A 432 21.46 -9.04 3.30
C LEU A 432 21.09 -10.18 4.26
N VAL A 433 21.82 -10.32 5.38
CA VAL A 433 21.52 -11.33 6.40
C VAL A 433 20.13 -11.14 6.97
N ALA A 434 19.69 -9.91 7.24
CA ALA A 434 18.36 -9.65 7.75
C ALA A 434 17.26 -10.09 6.77
N ILE A 435 17.42 -9.86 5.46
CA ILE A 435 16.43 -10.26 4.46
C ILE A 435 16.44 -11.79 4.26
N VAL A 436 17.61 -12.42 4.19
CA VAL A 436 17.69 -13.89 4.08
C VAL A 436 17.08 -14.55 5.33
N ALA A 437 17.42 -14.06 6.52
CA ALA A 437 16.85 -14.53 7.77
C ALA A 437 15.33 -14.35 7.82
N THR A 438 14.79 -13.20 7.36
CA THR A 438 13.33 -13.00 7.33
C THR A 438 12.65 -14.02 6.46
N ILE A 439 13.20 -14.35 5.29
CA ILE A 439 12.59 -15.31 4.37
C ILE A 439 12.52 -16.70 5.00
N ILE A 440 13.62 -17.16 5.58
CA ILE A 440 13.70 -18.47 6.22
C ILE A 440 12.77 -18.54 7.44
N ILE A 441 12.84 -17.53 8.32
CA ILE A 441 12.08 -17.51 9.57
C ILE A 441 10.59 -17.32 9.28
N ALA A 442 10.20 -16.42 8.37
CA ALA A 442 8.80 -16.20 8.00
C ALA A 442 8.19 -17.48 7.41
N ALA A 443 8.90 -18.15 6.51
CA ALA A 443 8.45 -19.43 5.94
C ALA A 443 8.29 -20.51 7.02
N ALA A 444 9.27 -20.65 7.91
CA ALA A 444 9.21 -21.62 9.00
C ALA A 444 8.05 -21.33 9.98
N VAL A 445 7.86 -20.08 10.35
CA VAL A 445 6.79 -19.63 11.27
C VAL A 445 5.40 -19.85 10.69
N LEU A 446 5.21 -19.71 9.37
CA LEU A 446 3.94 -20.02 8.71
C LEU A 446 3.59 -21.51 8.83
N ILE A 447 4.59 -22.40 8.93
CA ILE A 447 4.38 -23.85 9.10
C ILE A 447 4.25 -24.21 10.59
N TRP A 448 5.10 -23.68 11.45
CA TRP A 448 5.17 -24.06 12.87
C TRP A 448 4.13 -23.38 13.75
N ILE A 449 3.58 -22.25 13.31
CA ILE A 449 2.53 -21.51 14.03
C ILE A 449 1.27 -21.44 13.13
N PRO A 450 0.60 -22.57 12.88
CA PRO A 450 -0.62 -22.59 12.10
C PRO A 450 -1.76 -21.92 12.88
N ASP A 451 -2.77 -21.44 12.14
CA ASP A 451 -4.04 -21.05 12.74
C ASP A 451 -4.70 -22.27 13.41
N VAL A 452 -5.47 -22.05 14.47
CA VAL A 452 -6.10 -23.12 15.25
C VAL A 452 -7.60 -22.89 15.27
N THR A 453 -8.36 -23.95 15.03
CA THR A 453 -9.82 -23.96 15.20
C THR A 453 -10.16 -24.73 16.45
N VAL A 454 -10.85 -24.08 17.39
CA VAL A 454 -11.40 -24.71 18.61
C VAL A 454 -12.88 -24.36 18.65
N ASP A 455 -13.75 -25.37 18.78
CA ASP A 455 -15.21 -25.21 18.83
C ASP A 455 -15.77 -24.36 17.68
N ASP A 456 -15.37 -24.67 16.44
CA ASP A 456 -15.69 -23.93 15.21
C ASP A 456 -15.23 -22.45 15.15
N VAL A 457 -14.51 -21.98 16.18
CA VAL A 457 -13.89 -20.65 16.20
C VAL A 457 -12.46 -20.73 15.66
N LYS A 458 -12.28 -20.25 14.42
CA LYS A 458 -10.95 -20.11 13.82
C LYS A 458 -10.19 -18.93 14.45
N THR A 459 -9.14 -19.25 15.19
CA THR A 459 -8.23 -18.26 15.78
C THR A 459 -7.02 -18.03 14.86
N ASN A 460 -6.90 -16.81 14.35
CA ASN A 460 -5.79 -16.39 13.53
C ASN A 460 -4.57 -16.02 14.40
N LYS A 461 -3.42 -16.67 14.18
CA LYS A 461 -2.18 -16.42 14.94
C LYS A 461 -1.23 -15.41 14.28
N PHE A 462 -1.74 -14.56 13.38
CA PHE A 462 -0.93 -13.59 12.63
C PHE A 462 -0.10 -12.67 13.53
N GLY A 463 -0.67 -12.14 14.61
CA GLY A 463 0.08 -11.30 15.56
C GLY A 463 1.30 -12.03 16.14
N LEU A 464 1.16 -13.32 16.47
CA LEU A 464 2.25 -14.11 17.02
C LEU A 464 3.33 -14.38 15.96
N ARG A 465 2.92 -14.65 14.71
CA ARG A 465 3.85 -14.83 13.59
C ARG A 465 4.70 -13.58 13.37
N VAL A 466 4.07 -12.41 13.34
CA VAL A 466 4.75 -11.11 13.23
C VAL A 466 5.73 -10.90 14.40
N LEU A 467 5.31 -11.17 15.64
CA LEU A 467 6.16 -11.04 16.82
C LEU A 467 7.42 -11.91 16.70
N VAL A 468 7.23 -13.21 16.49
CA VAL A 468 8.33 -14.19 16.44
C VAL A 468 9.29 -13.87 15.30
N THR A 469 8.77 -13.59 14.10
CA THR A 469 9.63 -13.23 12.95
C THR A 469 10.42 -11.95 13.23
N THR A 470 9.79 -10.92 13.80
CA THR A 470 10.46 -9.64 14.10
C THR A 470 11.61 -9.83 15.08
N PHE A 471 11.36 -10.47 16.22
CA PHE A 471 12.37 -10.63 17.26
C PHE A 471 13.46 -11.64 16.90
N ALA A 472 13.13 -12.71 16.17
CA ALA A 472 14.13 -13.66 15.70
C ALA A 472 15.08 -13.03 14.67
N VAL A 473 14.56 -12.23 13.72
CA VAL A 473 15.42 -11.52 12.76
C VAL A 473 16.27 -10.45 13.45
N LEU A 474 15.69 -9.69 14.40
CA LEU A 474 16.41 -8.74 15.25
C LEU A 474 17.59 -9.38 15.99
N ALA A 475 17.37 -10.55 16.58
CA ALA A 475 18.40 -11.30 17.30
C ALA A 475 19.56 -11.76 16.39
N ILE A 476 19.36 -11.80 15.07
CA ILE A 476 20.39 -12.18 14.10
C ILE A 476 21.13 -10.93 13.58
N TRP A 477 20.41 -9.94 13.06
CA TRP A 477 21.07 -8.86 12.33
C TRP A 477 21.82 -7.87 13.25
N ILE A 478 21.35 -7.66 14.48
CA ILE A 478 22.03 -6.76 15.43
C ILE A 478 23.44 -7.25 15.76
N PRO A 479 23.66 -8.52 16.20
CA PRO A 479 25.02 -9.04 16.39
C PRO A 479 25.88 -8.92 15.14
N VAL A 480 25.33 -9.25 13.96
CA VAL A 480 26.05 -9.13 12.69
C VAL A 480 26.51 -7.69 12.44
N ALA A 481 25.68 -6.68 12.71
CA ALA A 481 26.07 -5.27 12.59
C ALA A 481 27.26 -4.90 13.49
N PHE A 482 27.28 -5.41 14.73
CA PHE A 482 28.39 -5.18 15.67
C PHE A 482 29.68 -5.87 15.24
N ILE A 483 29.59 -7.10 14.71
CA ILE A 483 30.74 -7.90 14.26
C ILE A 483 31.36 -7.29 12.99
N THR A 484 30.52 -6.87 12.05
CA THR A 484 30.99 -6.50 10.69
C THR A 484 31.33 -5.03 10.52
N SER A 485 30.88 -4.13 11.40
CA SER A 485 31.16 -2.69 11.31
C SER A 485 31.74 -2.16 12.61
N THR A 486 33.07 -2.11 12.72
CA THR A 486 33.78 -1.60 13.92
C THR A 486 34.03 -0.08 13.87
N ALA A 487 34.13 0.51 12.67
CA ALA A 487 34.25 1.94 12.43
C ALA A 487 33.47 2.39 11.17
N PRO A 488 33.03 3.66 11.11
CA PRO A 488 32.41 4.21 9.91
C PRO A 488 33.39 4.21 8.74
N ASP A 489 32.98 3.63 7.61
CA ASP A 489 33.76 3.61 6.38
C ASP A 489 33.52 4.87 5.51
N LYS A 490 34.30 5.01 4.42
CA LYS A 490 34.18 6.17 3.51
C LYS A 490 32.77 6.32 2.92
N PRO A 491 32.10 5.27 2.40
CA PRO A 491 30.73 5.39 1.92
C PRO A 491 29.74 5.84 2.99
N THR A 492 29.85 5.30 4.20
CA THR A 492 28.98 5.66 5.34
C THR A 492 29.14 7.14 5.73
N ILE A 493 30.37 7.66 5.75
CA ILE A 493 30.64 9.09 5.99
C ILE A 493 30.07 9.95 4.85
N ALA A 494 30.26 9.54 3.59
CA ALA A 494 29.73 10.27 2.43
C ALA A 494 28.19 10.33 2.44
N PHE A 495 27.54 9.21 2.77
CA PHE A 495 26.09 9.14 2.97
C PHE A 495 25.63 10.11 4.06
N HIS A 496 26.27 10.07 5.23
CA HIS A 496 25.96 10.97 6.34
C HIS A 496 26.08 12.45 5.93
N ASN A 497 27.14 12.81 5.21
CA ASN A 497 27.37 14.19 4.76
C ASN A 497 26.34 14.65 3.72
N LYS A 498 25.94 13.77 2.79
CA LYS A 498 24.88 14.08 1.80
C LYS A 498 23.52 14.24 2.48
N MET A 499 23.19 13.32 3.38
CA MET A 499 21.85 13.26 3.97
C MET A 499 21.66 14.21 5.16
N LYS A 500 22.76 14.60 5.83
CA LYS A 500 22.77 15.47 7.03
C LYS A 500 21.87 14.95 8.16
N ILE A 501 21.80 13.62 8.33
CA ILE A 501 20.92 12.99 9.32
C ILE A 501 21.60 13.02 10.70
N GLY A 502 21.00 13.72 11.67
CA GLY A 502 21.48 13.71 13.05
C GLY A 502 21.09 12.47 13.85
N GLY A 503 21.54 12.41 15.11
CA GLY A 503 21.12 11.39 16.07
C GLY A 503 22.27 10.58 16.70
N LYS A 504 21.97 9.86 17.79
CA LYS A 504 22.97 9.11 18.56
C LYS A 504 23.74 8.10 17.71
N GLY A 505 23.06 7.48 16.74
CA GLY A 505 23.65 6.52 15.82
C GLY A 505 24.57 7.12 14.76
N TRP A 506 24.79 8.44 14.74
CA TRP A 506 25.75 9.16 13.88
C TRP A 506 26.82 9.95 14.66
N ASN A 507 26.75 9.98 16.00
CA ASN A 507 27.66 10.75 16.87
C ASN A 507 29.16 10.43 16.67
N LYS A 508 29.50 9.24 16.13
CA LYS A 508 30.88 8.85 15.81
C LYS A 508 31.44 9.57 14.56
N ILE A 509 30.57 10.12 13.71
CA ILE A 509 30.93 10.86 12.50
C ILE A 509 30.83 12.36 12.74
N SER A 510 29.67 12.85 13.17
CA SER A 510 29.49 14.25 13.54
C SER A 510 28.25 14.46 14.42
N LYS A 511 28.20 15.59 15.11
CA LYS A 511 27.03 16.06 15.87
C LYS A 511 26.30 17.11 15.05
N VAL A 512 25.45 16.68 14.12
CA VAL A 512 24.53 17.58 13.41
C VAL A 512 23.27 17.78 14.27
N PRO A 513 22.74 19.01 14.44
CA PRO A 513 21.45 19.24 15.09
C PRO A 513 20.38 18.39 14.39
N ALA A 514 19.65 17.59 15.16
CA ALA A 514 18.79 16.58 14.56
C ALA A 514 17.50 17.22 14.01
N GLU A 515 17.40 17.37 12.67
CA GLU A 515 16.12 17.60 11.96
C GLU A 515 15.03 16.60 12.38
N LEU A 516 15.46 15.44 12.90
CA LEU A 516 14.63 14.37 13.43
C LEU A 516 13.68 14.81 14.55
N THR A 517 14.05 15.76 15.42
CA THR A 517 13.17 16.18 16.54
C THR A 517 11.93 16.91 16.04
N ALA A 518 12.09 17.78 15.03
CA ALA A 518 10.97 18.42 14.35
C ALA A 518 10.10 17.39 13.63
N GLY A 519 10.70 16.43 12.93
CA GLY A 519 9.98 15.36 12.24
C GLY A 519 9.17 14.45 13.17
N ILE A 520 9.67 14.18 14.39
CA ILE A 520 8.95 13.40 15.42
C ILE A 520 7.75 14.18 15.98
N TYR A 521 7.90 15.49 16.24
CA TYR A 521 6.78 16.31 16.68
C TYR A 521 5.67 16.35 15.61
N GLU A 522 6.05 16.59 14.36
CA GLU A 522 5.11 16.56 13.22
C GLU A 522 4.46 15.18 13.08
N TRP A 523 5.20 14.10 13.27
CA TRP A 523 4.70 12.74 13.20
C TRP A 523 3.58 12.49 14.22
N ILE A 524 3.82 12.81 15.49
CA ILE A 524 2.82 12.63 16.57
C ILE A 524 1.59 13.50 16.30
N LEU A 525 1.81 14.77 15.91
CA LEU A 525 0.72 15.70 15.63
C LEU A 525 -0.17 15.24 14.48
N VAL A 526 0.43 14.88 13.34
CA VAL A 526 -0.31 14.43 12.15
C VAL A 526 -1.02 13.10 12.42
N MET A 527 -0.36 12.17 13.14
CA MET A 527 -0.98 10.91 13.52
C MET A 527 -2.22 11.15 14.41
N ALA A 528 -2.11 11.98 15.45
CA ALA A 528 -3.22 12.32 16.32
C ALA A 528 -4.37 12.99 15.54
N LEU A 529 -4.04 13.96 14.68
CA LEU A 529 -5.02 14.64 13.82
C LEU A 529 -5.79 13.64 12.93
N LEU A 530 -5.07 12.79 12.19
CA LEU A 530 -5.69 11.84 11.27
C LEU A 530 -6.51 10.78 12.01
N LEU A 531 -6.05 10.29 13.16
CA LEU A 531 -6.81 9.36 14.00
C LEU A 531 -8.08 10.00 14.56
N CYS A 532 -8.02 11.24 15.01
CA CYS A 532 -9.22 11.95 15.48
C CYS A 532 -10.26 12.10 14.36
N ILE A 533 -9.86 12.46 13.14
CA ILE A 533 -10.80 12.57 12.01
C ILE A 533 -11.33 11.19 11.61
N LEU A 534 -10.47 10.18 11.49
CA LEU A 534 -10.84 8.82 11.15
C LEU A 534 -11.88 8.28 12.15
N LEU A 535 -11.50 8.18 13.43
CA LEU A 535 -12.35 7.61 14.47
C LEU A 535 -13.61 8.45 14.69
N GLY A 536 -13.50 9.79 14.66
CA GLY A 536 -14.62 10.70 14.82
C GLY A 536 -15.67 10.53 13.72
N THR A 537 -15.23 10.46 12.45
CA THR A 537 -16.12 10.24 11.30
C THR A 537 -16.89 8.93 11.44
N GLY A 538 -16.19 7.85 11.79
CA GLY A 538 -16.81 6.55 11.99
C GLY A 538 -17.84 6.53 13.13
N LYS A 539 -17.52 7.16 14.26
CA LYS A 539 -18.45 7.29 15.39
C LYS A 539 -19.72 8.05 15.01
N LEU A 540 -19.60 9.11 14.20
CA LEU A 540 -20.75 9.85 13.69
C LEU A 540 -21.60 9.00 12.73
N LEU A 541 -20.98 8.23 11.82
CA LEU A 541 -21.68 7.38 10.86
C LEU A 541 -22.58 6.33 11.54
N PHE A 542 -22.21 5.84 12.72
CA PHE A 542 -22.97 4.85 13.50
C PHE A 542 -23.65 5.44 14.74
N HIS A 543 -24.03 6.72 14.68
CA HIS A 543 -24.87 7.42 15.66
C HIS A 543 -24.26 7.59 17.08
N GLU A 544 -22.95 7.45 17.24
CA GLU A 544 -22.24 7.80 18.48
C GLU A 544 -21.87 9.29 18.51
N TRP A 545 -22.89 10.15 18.50
CA TRP A 545 -22.77 11.60 18.27
C TRP A 545 -21.81 12.32 19.22
N ILE A 546 -21.86 12.01 20.51
CA ILE A 546 -21.06 12.68 21.54
C ILE A 546 -19.57 12.38 21.32
N MET A 547 -19.21 11.09 21.26
CA MET A 547 -17.82 10.67 21.08
C MET A 547 -17.28 11.13 19.72
N GLY A 548 -18.09 11.01 18.66
CA GLY A 548 -17.77 11.52 17.33
C GLY A 548 -17.49 13.02 17.33
N GLY A 549 -18.39 13.81 17.94
CA GLY A 549 -18.24 15.26 18.05
C GLY A 549 -17.00 15.68 18.84
N VAL A 550 -16.69 14.99 19.96
CA VAL A 550 -15.48 15.24 20.75
C VAL A 550 -14.22 15.00 19.92
N LEU A 551 -14.16 13.88 19.18
CA LEU A 551 -13.00 13.54 18.35
C LEU A 551 -12.82 14.54 17.18
N ILE A 552 -13.90 14.95 16.52
CA ILE A 552 -13.84 15.97 15.46
C ILE A 552 -13.45 17.35 16.05
N GLY A 553 -13.95 17.70 17.23
CA GLY A 553 -13.53 18.90 17.95
C GLY A 553 -12.03 18.89 18.28
N ALA A 554 -11.51 17.75 18.76
CA ALA A 554 -10.08 17.57 18.99
C ALA A 554 -9.26 17.70 17.69
N ALA A 555 -9.75 17.14 16.58
CA ALA A 555 -9.12 17.30 15.27
C ALA A 555 -9.06 18.77 14.85
N ALA A 556 -10.12 19.55 15.06
CA ALA A 556 -10.15 20.98 14.74
C ALA A 556 -9.10 21.76 15.55
N ILE A 557 -8.88 21.42 16.82
CA ILE A 557 -7.82 22.01 17.65
C ILE A 557 -6.43 21.61 17.12
N LEU A 558 -6.20 20.34 16.79
CA LEU A 558 -4.93 19.84 16.26
C LEU A 558 -4.62 20.38 14.85
N PHE A 559 -5.64 20.82 14.11
CA PHE A 559 -5.45 21.42 12.79
C PHE A 559 -4.66 22.75 12.85
N LEU A 560 -4.81 23.52 13.93
CA LEU A 560 -4.10 24.81 14.10
C LEU A 560 -2.57 24.67 14.10
N PRO A 561 -1.94 23.83 14.94
CA PRO A 561 -0.50 23.58 14.83
C PRO A 561 -0.13 22.85 13.53
N PHE A 562 -1.03 22.06 12.92
CA PHE A 562 -0.77 21.41 11.63
C PHE A 562 -0.61 22.42 10.49
N LEU A 563 -1.32 23.56 10.51
CA LEU A 563 -1.11 24.64 9.53
C LEU A 563 0.35 25.17 9.55
N LYS A 564 1.01 25.16 10.72
CA LYS A 564 2.44 25.52 10.83
C LYS A 564 3.35 24.46 10.20
N VAL A 565 2.96 23.19 10.24
CA VAL A 565 3.68 22.09 9.55
C VAL A 565 3.62 22.31 8.03
N LEU A 566 2.46 22.71 7.52
CA LEU A 566 2.27 23.02 6.10
C LEU A 566 3.02 24.28 5.68
N SER A 567 3.10 25.31 6.53
CA SER A 567 3.84 26.54 6.22
C SER A 567 5.35 26.31 6.21
N ARG A 568 5.90 25.57 7.17
CA ARG A 568 7.33 25.18 7.18
C ARG A 568 7.71 24.31 5.99
N ALA A 569 6.76 23.53 5.46
CA ALA A 569 6.98 22.83 4.22
C ALA A 569 7.19 23.78 3.03
N ARG A 570 6.74 25.05 3.08
CA ARG A 570 6.95 26.04 2.01
C ARG A 570 8.37 26.61 1.96
N GLU A 571 9.13 26.54 3.05
CA GLU A 571 10.43 27.19 3.23
C GLU A 571 11.64 26.25 3.00
N SER A 572 11.39 24.93 2.95
CA SER A 572 12.37 23.87 2.64
C SER A 572 12.20 23.36 1.22
#